data_AF-A0A1I6X2H0-F1
#
_entry.id   AF-A0A1I6X2H0-F1
#
_cell.length_a   1.000
_cell.length_b   1.000
_cell.length_c   1.000
_cell.angle_alpha   90.00
_cell.angle_beta   90.00
_cell.angle_gamma   90.00
#
_symmetry.space_group_name_H-M   'P 1'
#
loop_
_entity.id
_entity.type
_entity.pdbx_description
1 polymer ?
#
loop_
_entity_poly.entity_id
_entity_poly.type
_entity_poly.pdbx_seq_one_letter_code
_entity_poly.pdbx_strand_id
1 'polypeptide(L)'
;MIEQFQHYITKNIRSFYERKLVFPITVLFILLALSFAFPVKSLIYPALIPGNMNEAASSEERYQLGYLYSHKQKYVSVTLQNLYFTGYRKEWLGHTDGYYYYTLLDDDCLIVLLDPESCQQGISTIEEITISAEILQNAATEDRLLEHLAEDLSWSKAGITQNFSEYMLSEPDCNDWITNLLRWFIILSVFMAVLGLVLNLLFIAFPVLSPPVQRLRGYTLHPGRMLAEAEEELATLPQLATEDMFITEHYFIETSSFGIAIVPISEIIWIYKYSTLHKLLWHHFSISYTLHITAKHRRYIRCPKNIKSDIDGIIDYLSEANHDILVGFSEENRQKVEELQGDMEILRKILAFLSKRV
;
A
#
# COMPACT_ATOMS: atom_id res chain seq x y z
N MET A 1 15.65 32.57 -27.13
CA MET A 1 14.66 32.77 -26.05
C MET A 1 13.38 31.97 -26.29
N ILE A 2 12.83 31.94 -27.53
CA ILE A 2 11.59 31.21 -27.89
C ILE A 2 11.70 29.68 -27.72
N GLU A 3 12.89 29.08 -27.91
CA GLU A 3 13.06 27.61 -27.76
C GLU A 3 12.99 27.10 -26.31
N GLN A 4 13.15 27.98 -25.30
CA GLN A 4 13.27 27.55 -23.90
C GLN A 4 11.98 26.94 -23.35
N PHE A 5 10.81 27.44 -23.77
CA PHE A 5 9.51 27.04 -23.23
C PHE A 5 8.71 26.10 -24.12
N GLN A 6 9.28 25.62 -25.25
CA GLN A 6 8.58 24.66 -26.10
C GLN A 6 8.33 23.34 -25.35
N HIS A 7 7.03 22.99 -25.24
CA HIS A 7 6.54 21.81 -24.53
C HIS A 7 7.00 21.74 -23.06
N TYR A 8 7.17 22.88 -22.42
CA TYR A 8 7.69 22.99 -21.07
C TYR A 8 6.81 22.29 -20.03
N ILE A 9 5.48 22.50 -20.11
CA ILE A 9 4.54 21.91 -19.15
C ILE A 9 4.56 20.38 -19.27
N THR A 10 4.52 19.87 -20.49
CA THR A 10 4.52 18.44 -20.82
C THR A 10 5.82 17.77 -20.39
N LYS A 11 6.98 18.42 -20.61
CA LYS A 11 8.28 17.95 -20.13
C LYS A 11 8.33 17.88 -18.61
N ASN A 12 7.80 18.89 -17.92
CA ASN A 12 7.73 18.87 -16.46
C ASN A 12 6.76 17.82 -15.92
N ILE A 13 5.63 17.57 -16.59
CA ILE A 13 4.74 16.45 -16.26
C ILE A 13 5.50 15.12 -16.33
N ARG A 14 6.24 14.87 -17.43
CA ARG A 14 7.06 13.66 -17.57
C ARG A 14 8.10 13.55 -16.46
N SER A 15 8.90 14.60 -16.24
CA SER A 15 9.93 14.64 -15.20
C SER A 15 9.35 14.40 -13.79
N PHE A 16 8.18 14.95 -13.50
CA PHE A 16 7.48 14.74 -12.23
C PHE A 16 7.10 13.26 -12.02
N TYR A 17 6.56 12.59 -13.05
CA TYR A 17 6.20 11.18 -12.96
C TYR A 17 7.40 10.24 -13.01
N GLU A 18 8.49 10.61 -13.70
CA GLU A 18 9.77 9.89 -13.67
C GLU A 18 10.34 9.85 -12.26
N ARG A 19 10.35 10.98 -11.53
CA ARG A 19 10.77 11.01 -10.12
C ARG A 19 9.87 10.16 -9.24
N LYS A 20 8.56 10.11 -9.53
CA LYS A 20 7.60 9.26 -8.81
C LYS A 20 7.75 7.76 -9.07
N LEU A 21 8.47 7.34 -10.11
CA LEU A 21 8.80 5.92 -10.32
C LEU A 21 9.76 5.37 -9.26
N VAL A 22 10.57 6.21 -8.64
CA VAL A 22 11.56 5.78 -7.65
C VAL A 22 10.89 5.03 -6.50
N PHE A 23 9.78 5.54 -5.97
CA PHE A 23 9.09 4.93 -4.82
C PHE A 23 8.54 3.51 -5.09
N PRO A 24 7.70 3.25 -6.12
CA PRO A 24 7.23 1.90 -6.39
C PRO A 24 8.37 0.94 -6.75
N ILE A 25 9.41 1.42 -7.45
CA ILE A 25 10.60 0.60 -7.77
C ILE A 25 11.36 0.20 -6.51
N THR A 26 11.59 1.14 -5.57
CA THR A 26 12.29 0.83 -4.32
C THR A 26 11.48 -0.13 -3.45
N VAL A 27 10.16 0.03 -3.37
CA VAL A 27 9.28 -0.90 -2.65
C VAL A 27 9.38 -2.32 -3.24
N LEU A 28 9.29 -2.46 -4.57
CA LEU A 28 9.41 -3.76 -5.23
C LEU A 28 10.80 -4.38 -5.02
N PHE A 29 11.85 -3.58 -5.08
CA PHE A 29 13.22 -4.04 -4.82
C PHE A 29 13.40 -4.52 -3.36
N ILE A 30 12.87 -3.78 -2.39
CA ILE A 30 12.92 -4.18 -0.97
C ILE A 30 12.15 -5.48 -0.76
N LEU A 31 10.94 -5.62 -1.34
CA LEU A 31 10.17 -6.85 -1.24
C LEU A 31 10.89 -8.05 -1.91
N LEU A 32 11.54 -7.82 -3.04
CA LEU A 32 12.39 -8.82 -3.69
C LEU A 32 13.58 -9.22 -2.80
N ALA A 33 14.29 -8.25 -2.21
CA ALA A 33 15.39 -8.52 -1.29
C ALA A 33 14.93 -9.29 -0.03
N LEU A 34 13.78 -8.91 0.55
CA LEU A 34 13.18 -9.61 1.67
C LEU A 34 12.80 -11.05 1.31
N SER A 35 12.40 -11.32 0.07
CA SER A 35 12.08 -12.67 -0.40
C SER A 35 13.29 -13.61 -0.48
N PHE A 36 14.52 -13.09 -0.56
CA PHE A 36 15.75 -13.90 -0.46
C PHE A 36 16.17 -14.18 0.99
N ALA A 37 15.90 -13.23 1.88
CA ALA A 37 16.23 -13.36 3.30
C ALA A 37 15.23 -14.27 4.04
N PHE A 38 13.94 -14.06 3.79
CA PHE A 38 12.82 -14.68 4.50
C PHE A 38 12.02 -15.64 3.60
N PRO A 39 11.27 -16.59 4.19
CA PRO A 39 10.43 -17.56 3.46
C PRO A 39 9.14 -16.93 2.87
N VAL A 40 9.22 -15.71 2.32
CA VAL A 40 8.09 -14.95 1.76
C VAL A 40 7.43 -15.72 0.61
N LYS A 41 8.25 -16.38 -0.23
CA LYS A 41 7.73 -17.15 -1.36
C LYS A 41 6.88 -18.32 -0.89
N SER A 42 7.36 -19.12 0.07
CA SER A 42 6.58 -20.22 0.64
C SER A 42 5.37 -19.72 1.43
N LEU A 43 5.47 -18.55 2.08
CA LEU A 43 4.35 -17.96 2.80
C LEU A 43 3.17 -17.63 1.88
N ILE A 44 3.44 -17.11 0.68
CA ILE A 44 2.39 -16.74 -0.30
C ILE A 44 1.96 -17.96 -1.12
N TYR A 45 2.93 -18.78 -1.54
CA TYR A 45 2.73 -19.97 -2.34
C TYR A 45 3.37 -21.16 -1.62
N PRO A 46 2.61 -21.86 -0.75
CA PRO A 46 3.09 -23.07 -0.08
C PRO A 46 3.60 -24.08 -1.10
N ALA A 47 4.72 -24.74 -0.78
CA ALA A 47 5.28 -25.75 -1.66
C ALA A 47 4.37 -26.99 -1.66
N LEU A 48 3.93 -27.41 -2.85
CA LEU A 48 3.09 -28.58 -2.99
C LEU A 48 3.96 -29.84 -2.93
N ILE A 49 3.68 -30.72 -1.98
CA ILE A 49 4.26 -32.07 -1.93
C ILE A 49 3.32 -32.96 -2.74
N PRO A 50 3.72 -33.42 -3.94
CA PRO A 50 2.83 -34.16 -4.82
C PRO A 50 2.64 -35.60 -4.32
N GLY A 51 1.39 -36.00 -4.12
CA GLY A 51 1.02 -37.35 -3.71
C GLY A 51 0.66 -37.46 -2.23
N ASN A 52 0.24 -38.66 -1.84
CA ASN A 52 0.02 -39.00 -0.44
C ASN A 52 1.37 -39.28 0.21
N MET A 53 1.71 -38.53 1.25
CA MET A 53 2.96 -38.71 2.01
C MET A 53 3.10 -40.13 2.57
N ASN A 54 1.98 -40.85 2.70
CA ASN A 54 1.91 -42.20 3.21
C ASN A 54 2.04 -43.28 2.12
N GLU A 55 1.75 -42.98 0.85
CA GLU A 55 1.76 -43.96 -0.26
C GLU A 55 2.98 -43.79 -1.19
N ALA A 56 3.64 -42.63 -1.15
CA ALA A 56 4.86 -42.35 -1.89
C ALA A 56 6.07 -43.01 -1.20
N ALA A 57 6.15 -44.33 -1.38
CA ALA A 57 7.24 -45.18 -0.93
C ALA A 57 8.58 -44.77 -1.54
N SER A 58 9.41 -44.06 -0.78
CA SER A 58 10.85 -44.30 -0.67
C SER A 58 11.44 -43.37 0.40
N SER A 59 12.59 -43.76 0.93
CA SER A 59 13.46 -42.99 1.84
C SER A 59 13.80 -41.56 1.40
N GLU A 60 13.37 -41.11 0.21
CA GLU A 60 13.53 -39.77 -0.36
C GLU A 60 12.65 -38.68 0.30
N GLU A 61 11.49 -39.00 0.88
CA GLU A 61 10.58 -37.97 1.43
C GLU A 61 10.96 -37.47 2.84
N ARG A 62 11.64 -38.29 3.65
CA ARG A 62 12.33 -37.83 4.88
C ARG A 62 13.38 -36.76 4.55
N TYR A 63 14.12 -36.96 3.45
CA TYR A 63 15.02 -35.94 2.94
C TYR A 63 14.26 -34.73 2.41
N GLN A 64 13.02 -34.89 1.94
CA GLN A 64 12.25 -33.79 1.36
C GLN A 64 11.82 -32.75 2.40
N LEU A 65 11.35 -33.12 3.59
CA LEU A 65 11.04 -32.12 4.64
C LEU A 65 12.30 -31.37 5.10
N GLY A 66 13.40 -32.08 5.35
CA GLY A 66 14.68 -31.46 5.70
C GLY A 66 15.31 -30.64 4.56
N TYR A 67 15.12 -31.07 3.31
CA TYR A 67 15.52 -30.35 2.11
C TYR A 67 14.70 -29.06 1.96
N LEU A 68 13.38 -29.13 2.11
CA LEU A 68 12.49 -27.96 2.05
C LEU A 68 12.82 -26.96 3.15
N TYR A 69 13.00 -27.45 4.39
CA TYR A 69 13.39 -26.63 5.53
C TYR A 69 14.75 -25.94 5.31
N SER A 70 15.78 -26.70 4.87
CA SER A 70 17.11 -26.15 4.57
C SER A 70 17.13 -25.16 3.40
N HIS A 71 16.20 -25.27 2.45
CA HIS A 71 16.03 -24.34 1.33
C HIS A 71 15.06 -23.18 1.63
N LYS A 72 14.77 -22.92 2.91
CA LYS A 72 13.86 -21.84 3.37
C LYS A 72 12.42 -21.98 2.84
N GLN A 73 11.97 -23.19 2.54
CA GLN A 73 10.58 -23.49 2.22
C GLN A 73 9.90 -24.02 3.47
N LYS A 74 9.39 -23.08 4.28
CA LYS A 74 8.79 -23.42 5.57
C LYS A 74 7.33 -23.83 5.47
N TYR A 75 6.59 -23.32 4.49
CA TYR A 75 5.17 -23.60 4.34
C TYR A 75 4.96 -24.59 3.19
N VAL A 76 4.20 -25.65 3.47
CA VAL A 76 3.93 -26.74 2.55
C VAL A 76 2.44 -27.03 2.48
N SER A 77 1.99 -27.53 1.34
CA SER A 77 0.68 -28.15 1.18
C SER A 77 0.90 -29.64 0.96
N VAL A 78 0.32 -30.46 1.84
CA VAL A 78 0.55 -31.90 1.89
C VAL A 78 -0.76 -32.65 2.12
N THR A 79 -0.86 -33.82 1.51
CA THR A 79 -1.95 -34.78 1.75
C THR A 79 -1.43 -35.91 2.63
N LEU A 80 -2.07 -36.09 3.78
CA LEU A 80 -1.71 -37.04 4.82
C LEU A 80 -2.82 -38.06 4.96
N GLN A 81 -2.47 -39.31 5.24
CA GLN A 81 -3.43 -40.38 5.51
C GLN A 81 -3.22 -40.98 6.90
N ASN A 82 -4.19 -41.78 7.36
CA ASN A 82 -4.10 -42.59 8.57
C ASN A 82 -3.55 -41.81 9.77
N LEU A 83 -4.18 -40.67 10.07
CA LEU A 83 -3.82 -39.83 11.20
C LEU A 83 -4.53 -40.32 12.46
N TYR A 84 -3.77 -40.51 13.52
CA TYR A 84 -4.27 -40.97 14.81
C TYR A 84 -4.10 -39.90 15.88
N PHE A 85 -5.17 -39.63 16.62
CA PHE A 85 -5.15 -38.63 17.68
C PHE A 85 -4.28 -39.12 18.86
N THR A 86 -3.35 -38.28 19.32
CA THR A 86 -2.45 -38.61 20.44
C THR A 86 -3.13 -38.51 21.82
N GLY A 87 -4.30 -37.87 21.91
CA GLY A 87 -4.92 -37.51 23.19
C GLY A 87 -4.54 -36.10 23.69
N TYR A 88 -3.53 -35.47 23.08
CA TYR A 88 -3.00 -34.19 23.53
C TYR A 88 -3.48 -33.02 22.66
N ARG A 89 -3.62 -31.85 23.30
CA ARG A 89 -3.99 -30.59 22.63
C ARG A 89 -3.04 -29.47 23.00
N LYS A 90 -2.80 -28.56 22.07
CA LYS A 90 -2.09 -27.30 22.28
C LYS A 90 -3.10 -26.26 22.76
N GLU A 91 -2.82 -25.62 23.88
CA GLU A 91 -3.64 -24.53 24.41
C GLU A 91 -2.86 -23.24 24.46
N TRP A 92 -3.52 -22.14 24.09
CA TRP A 92 -3.00 -20.80 24.22
C TRP A 92 -4.08 -19.87 24.77
N LEU A 93 -3.77 -19.16 25.86
CA LEU A 93 -4.70 -18.25 26.56
C LEU A 93 -6.07 -18.88 26.90
N GLY A 94 -6.10 -20.17 27.25
CA GLY A 94 -7.34 -20.89 27.59
C GLY A 94 -8.19 -21.30 26.39
N HIS A 95 -7.73 -21.04 25.16
CA HIS A 95 -8.32 -21.54 23.93
C HIS A 95 -7.49 -22.72 23.41
N THR A 96 -8.16 -23.70 22.81
CA THR A 96 -7.48 -24.80 22.12
C THR A 96 -6.98 -24.30 20.76
N ASP A 97 -5.66 -24.24 20.63
CA ASP A 97 -4.94 -23.78 19.44
C ASP A 97 -4.81 -24.89 18.40
N GLY A 98 -4.75 -26.16 18.83
CA GLY A 98 -4.77 -27.30 17.92
C GLY A 98 -4.70 -28.66 18.63
N TYR A 99 -4.85 -29.72 17.85
CA TYR A 99 -4.84 -31.12 18.32
C TYR A 99 -3.67 -31.89 17.72
N TYR A 100 -2.94 -32.64 18.54
CA TYR A 100 -1.77 -33.39 18.08
C TYR A 100 -2.18 -34.75 17.53
N TYR A 101 -1.84 -35.00 16.28
CA TYR A 101 -1.97 -36.28 15.59
C TYR A 101 -0.59 -36.83 15.28
N TYR A 102 -0.52 -38.13 15.04
CA TYR A 102 0.63 -38.75 14.41
C TYR A 102 0.21 -39.59 13.21
N THR A 103 1.10 -39.71 12.25
CA THR A 103 0.99 -40.65 11.14
C THR A 103 2.28 -41.44 11.00
N LEU A 104 2.19 -42.64 10.45
CA LEU A 104 3.33 -43.56 10.29
C LEU A 104 3.93 -43.38 8.90
N LEU A 105 5.21 -42.98 8.85
CA LEU A 105 6.01 -42.86 7.64
C LEU A 105 7.11 -43.93 7.68
N ASP A 106 6.80 -45.10 7.10
CA ASP A 106 7.60 -46.33 7.20
C ASP A 106 7.96 -46.67 8.67
N ASP A 107 9.20 -46.38 9.08
CA ASP A 107 9.75 -46.70 10.41
C ASP A 107 9.65 -45.54 11.43
N ASP A 108 9.22 -44.34 11.04
CA ASP A 108 9.16 -43.15 11.91
C ASP A 108 7.73 -42.59 12.03
N CYS A 109 7.42 -42.04 13.18
CA CYS A 109 6.20 -41.29 13.43
C CYS A 109 6.39 -39.81 13.10
N LEU A 110 5.53 -39.24 12.27
CA LEU A 110 5.45 -37.79 12.04
C LEU A 110 4.35 -37.19 12.91
N ILE A 111 4.71 -36.18 13.71
CA ILE A 111 3.73 -35.40 14.47
C ILE A 111 3.14 -34.30 13.59
N VAL A 112 1.82 -34.18 13.65
CA VAL A 112 1.04 -33.19 12.92
C VAL A 112 0.11 -32.49 13.90
N LEU A 113 0.20 -31.17 14.00
CA LEU A 113 -0.75 -30.34 14.74
C LEU A 113 -1.80 -29.83 13.76
N LEU A 114 -3.06 -30.21 14.02
CA LEU A 114 -4.21 -29.82 13.20
C LEU A 114 -5.06 -28.75 13.89
N ASP A 115 -5.65 -27.88 13.06
CA ASP A 115 -6.61 -26.88 13.51
C ASP A 115 -7.89 -27.56 14.05
N PRO A 116 -8.55 -26.98 15.08
CA PRO A 116 -9.81 -27.52 15.62
C PRO A 116 -10.92 -27.71 14.59
N GLU A 117 -10.95 -26.84 13.56
CA GLU A 117 -11.92 -26.91 12.47
C GLU A 117 -11.61 -28.09 11.53
N SER A 118 -10.35 -28.27 11.16
CA SER A 118 -9.87 -29.33 10.27
C SER A 118 -10.07 -30.73 10.85
N CYS A 119 -9.88 -30.89 12.16
CA CYS A 119 -10.01 -32.18 12.84
C CYS A 119 -11.32 -32.38 13.61
N GLN A 120 -12.33 -31.51 13.38
CA GLN A 120 -13.65 -31.55 14.03
C GLN A 120 -13.56 -31.71 15.55
N GLN A 121 -12.71 -30.91 16.20
CA GLN A 121 -12.48 -30.92 17.64
C GLN A 121 -11.87 -32.21 18.23
N GLY A 122 -11.17 -33.00 17.42
CA GLY A 122 -10.31 -34.09 17.92
C GLY A 122 -10.86 -35.48 17.65
N ILE A 123 -11.33 -35.76 16.43
CA ILE A 123 -11.75 -37.12 16.05
C ILE A 123 -10.57 -38.09 16.18
N SER A 124 -10.84 -39.31 16.66
CA SER A 124 -9.80 -40.29 16.98
C SER A 124 -8.93 -40.70 15.78
N THR A 125 -9.49 -40.74 14.58
CA THR A 125 -8.81 -41.19 13.37
C THR A 125 -9.32 -40.44 12.15
N ILE A 126 -8.40 -40.02 11.29
CA ILE A 126 -8.71 -39.34 10.02
C ILE A 126 -8.07 -40.15 8.89
N GLU A 127 -8.90 -40.56 7.93
CA GLU A 127 -8.46 -41.41 6.81
C GLU A 127 -7.55 -40.66 5.84
N GLU A 128 -7.96 -39.45 5.42
CA GLU A 128 -7.21 -38.60 4.50
C GLU A 128 -7.54 -37.13 4.76
N ILE A 129 -6.52 -36.27 4.77
CA ILE A 129 -6.68 -34.82 4.86
C ILE A 129 -5.60 -34.09 4.06
N THR A 130 -5.98 -33.01 3.37
CA THR A 130 -5.02 -32.10 2.73
C THR A 130 -4.95 -30.82 3.53
N ILE A 131 -3.76 -30.49 4.02
CA ILE A 131 -3.52 -29.33 4.88
C ILE A 131 -2.45 -28.42 4.30
N SER A 132 -2.48 -27.15 4.71
CA SER A 132 -1.36 -26.22 4.55
C SER A 132 -0.70 -26.04 5.91
N ALA A 133 0.57 -26.42 6.02
CA ALA A 133 1.27 -26.48 7.29
C ALA A 133 2.64 -25.79 7.24
N GLU A 134 3.09 -25.28 8.38
CA GLU A 134 4.46 -24.85 8.61
C GLU A 134 5.29 -26.04 9.10
N ILE A 135 6.48 -26.22 8.50
CA ILE A 135 7.49 -27.20 8.95
C ILE A 135 8.24 -26.58 10.13
N LEU A 136 8.14 -27.24 11.27
CA LEU A 136 8.88 -26.94 12.49
C LEU A 136 9.98 -27.99 12.70
N GLN A 137 11.12 -27.58 13.24
CA GLN A 137 12.20 -28.50 13.62
C GLN A 137 12.49 -28.29 15.10
N ASN A 138 12.54 -29.38 15.88
CA ASN A 138 12.84 -29.36 17.31
C ASN A 138 12.02 -28.31 18.07
N ALA A 139 10.70 -28.33 17.91
CA ALA A 139 9.85 -27.35 18.57
C ALA A 139 9.82 -27.62 20.08
N ALA A 140 9.96 -26.59 20.93
CA ALA A 140 9.88 -26.76 22.38
C ALA A 140 8.53 -27.34 22.85
N THR A 141 7.47 -27.16 22.04
CA THR A 141 6.15 -27.77 22.24
C THR A 141 6.13 -29.26 21.94
N GLU A 142 6.90 -29.68 20.95
CA GLU A 142 7.09 -31.09 20.59
C GLU A 142 7.87 -31.82 21.69
N ASP A 143 8.94 -31.23 22.21
CA ASP A 143 9.70 -31.80 23.34
C ASP A 143 8.81 -32.10 24.56
N ARG A 144 7.88 -31.18 24.88
CA ARG A 144 6.92 -31.35 25.98
C ARG A 144 5.87 -32.41 25.67
N LEU A 145 5.39 -32.46 24.43
CA LEU A 145 4.46 -33.50 23.99
C LEU A 145 5.10 -34.89 24.12
N LEU A 146 6.33 -35.03 23.64
CA LEU A 146 7.09 -36.29 23.70
C LEU A 146 7.39 -36.71 25.14
N GLU A 147 7.65 -35.75 26.04
CA GLU A 147 7.77 -36.01 27.49
C GLU A 147 6.49 -36.61 28.07
N HIS A 148 5.34 -35.99 27.81
CA HIS A 148 4.06 -36.47 28.31
C HIS A 148 3.68 -37.84 27.71
N LEU A 149 3.91 -38.04 26.41
CA LEU A 149 3.73 -39.34 25.77
C LEU A 149 4.65 -40.42 26.37
N ALA A 150 5.88 -40.06 26.74
CA ALA A 150 6.81 -40.99 27.38
C ALA A 150 6.35 -41.43 28.77
N GLU A 151 5.84 -40.49 29.56
CA GLU A 151 5.27 -40.77 30.88
C GLU A 151 4.07 -41.71 30.77
N ASP A 152 3.12 -41.42 29.88
CA ASP A 152 1.90 -42.21 29.71
C ASP A 152 2.17 -43.63 29.19
N LEU A 153 3.12 -43.76 28.26
CA LEU A 153 3.51 -45.05 27.67
C LEU A 153 4.52 -45.83 28.52
N SER A 154 4.98 -45.27 29.64
CA SER A 154 6.06 -45.83 30.47
C SER A 154 7.34 -46.13 29.66
N TRP A 155 7.65 -45.26 28.69
CA TRP A 155 8.83 -45.35 27.83
C TRP A 155 9.90 -44.33 28.24
N SER A 156 11.14 -44.51 27.78
CA SER A 156 12.18 -43.52 27.99
C SER A 156 12.08 -42.41 26.94
N LYS A 157 12.34 -41.15 27.34
CA LYS A 157 12.31 -40.01 26.40
C LYS A 157 13.22 -40.26 25.18
N ALA A 158 14.45 -40.72 25.41
CA ALA A 158 15.38 -41.03 24.33
C ALA A 158 14.89 -42.15 23.41
N GLY A 159 14.15 -43.14 23.93
CA GLY A 159 13.57 -44.22 23.13
C GLY A 159 12.39 -43.76 22.27
N ILE A 160 11.61 -42.78 22.75
CA ILE A 160 10.53 -42.17 21.98
C ILE A 160 11.09 -41.26 20.90
N THR A 161 11.98 -40.33 21.25
CA THR A 161 12.50 -39.36 20.29
C THR A 161 13.22 -40.03 19.12
N GLN A 162 13.76 -41.24 19.29
CA GLN A 162 14.40 -41.99 18.21
C GLN A 162 13.42 -42.52 17.15
N ASN A 163 12.15 -42.73 17.50
CA ASN A 163 11.12 -43.27 16.60
C ASN A 163 10.24 -42.16 15.99
N PHE A 164 10.47 -40.90 16.35
CA PHE A 164 9.75 -39.76 15.80
C PHE A 164 10.66 -38.94 14.87
N SER A 165 10.06 -38.39 13.82
CA SER A 165 10.71 -37.46 12.91
C SER A 165 11.20 -36.22 13.65
N GLU A 166 12.38 -35.69 13.29
CA GLU A 166 12.91 -34.41 13.82
C GLU A 166 12.09 -33.18 13.37
N TYR A 167 11.22 -33.37 12.38
CA TYR A 167 10.33 -32.36 11.84
C TYR A 167 8.89 -32.63 12.23
N MET A 168 8.18 -31.56 12.54
CA MET A 168 6.76 -31.53 12.86
C MET A 168 6.01 -30.62 11.87
N LEU A 169 4.79 -30.99 11.50
CA LEU A 169 3.92 -30.15 10.68
C LEU A 169 2.88 -29.44 11.56
N SER A 170 2.73 -28.13 11.37
CA SER A 170 1.76 -27.31 12.11
C SER A 170 0.82 -26.57 11.16
N GLU A 171 -0.44 -26.98 11.13
CA GLU A 171 -1.50 -26.27 10.40
C GLU A 171 -1.84 -24.90 11.03
N PRO A 172 -2.01 -24.78 12.38
CA PRO A 172 -2.37 -23.50 12.99
C PRO A 172 -1.32 -22.41 12.74
N ASP A 173 -0.02 -22.74 12.80
CA ASP A 173 1.04 -21.74 12.61
C ASP A 173 1.10 -21.20 11.16
N CYS A 174 0.63 -21.98 10.18
CA CYS A 174 0.47 -21.55 8.79
C CYS A 174 -0.73 -20.62 8.58
N ASN A 175 -1.81 -20.83 9.33
CA ASN A 175 -3.10 -20.15 9.16
C ASN A 175 -3.43 -19.14 10.27
N ASP A 176 -2.52 -18.91 11.21
CA ASP A 176 -2.72 -17.92 12.27
C ASP A 176 -3.00 -16.52 11.71
N TRP A 177 -3.74 -15.73 12.48
CA TRP A 177 -4.18 -14.40 12.08
C TRP A 177 -2.99 -13.47 11.76
N ILE A 178 -1.84 -13.63 12.44
CA ILE A 178 -0.63 -12.84 12.17
C ILE A 178 -0.06 -13.21 10.80
N THR A 179 0.09 -14.50 10.54
CA THR A 179 0.63 -15.06 9.29
C THR A 179 -0.24 -14.66 8.10
N ASN A 180 -1.57 -14.76 8.25
CA ASN A 180 -2.54 -14.33 7.24
C ASN A 180 -2.53 -12.81 7.03
N LEU A 181 -2.47 -12.01 8.09
CA LEU A 181 -2.37 -10.55 7.99
C LEU A 181 -1.10 -10.14 7.22
N LEU A 182 0.04 -10.74 7.53
CA LEU A 182 1.31 -10.50 6.84
C LEU A 182 1.21 -10.87 5.35
N ARG A 183 0.61 -12.02 5.03
CA ARG A 183 0.37 -12.46 3.64
C ARG A 183 -0.43 -11.41 2.86
N TRP A 184 -1.54 -10.92 3.42
CA TRP A 184 -2.36 -9.87 2.81
C TRP A 184 -1.59 -8.56 2.63
N PHE A 185 -0.83 -8.15 3.65
CA PHE A 185 -0.04 -6.93 3.60
C PHE A 185 1.00 -6.96 2.47
N ILE A 186 1.68 -8.10 2.28
CA ILE A 186 2.67 -8.26 1.21
C ILE A 186 1.98 -8.22 -0.17
N ILE A 187 0.89 -8.97 -0.36
CA ILE A 187 0.14 -9.01 -1.63
C ILE A 187 -0.38 -7.60 -1.99
N LEU A 188 -1.00 -6.91 -1.04
CA LEU A 188 -1.52 -5.56 -1.24
C LEU A 188 -0.40 -4.57 -1.56
N SER A 189 0.75 -4.68 -0.89
CA SER A 189 1.91 -3.82 -1.14
C SER A 189 2.47 -4.01 -2.55
N VAL A 190 2.62 -5.26 -3.01
CA VAL A 190 3.04 -5.56 -4.39
C VAL A 190 2.03 -5.00 -5.39
N PHE A 191 0.74 -5.24 -5.17
CA PHE A 191 -0.33 -4.76 -6.05
C PHE A 191 -0.30 -3.23 -6.18
N MET A 192 -0.23 -2.51 -5.06
CA MET A 192 -0.18 -1.04 -5.04
C MET A 192 1.08 -0.50 -5.71
N ALA A 193 2.24 -1.15 -5.52
CA ALA A 193 3.48 -0.74 -6.16
C ALA A 193 3.45 -0.97 -7.69
N VAL A 194 2.95 -2.12 -8.15
CA VAL A 194 2.79 -2.43 -9.58
C VAL A 194 1.78 -1.49 -10.23
N LEU A 195 0.62 -1.26 -9.60
CA LEU A 195 -0.39 -0.33 -10.10
C LEU A 195 0.19 1.09 -10.20
N GLY A 196 0.89 1.56 -9.17
CA GLY A 196 1.55 2.86 -9.18
C GLY A 196 2.60 2.98 -10.28
N LEU A 197 3.39 1.94 -10.52
CA LEU A 197 4.39 1.89 -11.58
C LEU A 197 3.73 1.98 -12.97
N VAL A 198 2.70 1.17 -13.22
CA VAL A 198 1.96 1.17 -14.49
C VAL A 198 1.30 2.52 -14.75
N LEU A 199 0.64 3.10 -13.75
CA LEU A 199 0.00 4.41 -13.87
C LEU A 199 1.03 5.53 -14.15
N ASN A 200 2.16 5.53 -13.45
CA ASN A 200 3.23 6.51 -13.69
C ASN A 200 3.82 6.38 -15.09
N LEU A 201 4.09 5.15 -15.58
CA LEU A 201 4.55 4.92 -16.96
C LEU A 201 3.52 5.39 -17.99
N LEU A 202 2.23 5.12 -17.74
CA LEU A 202 1.13 5.60 -18.59
C LEU A 202 1.10 7.13 -18.64
N PHE A 203 1.30 7.83 -17.53
CA PHE A 203 1.34 9.29 -17.49
C PHE A 203 2.59 9.89 -18.16
N ILE A 204 3.72 9.18 -18.17
CA ILE A 204 4.93 9.58 -18.91
C ILE A 204 4.69 9.47 -20.42
N ALA A 205 4.12 8.34 -20.87
CA ALA A 205 3.81 8.08 -22.28
C ALA A 205 2.70 9.01 -22.80
N PHE A 206 1.65 9.21 -22.01
CA PHE A 206 0.48 10.03 -22.35
C PHE A 206 0.21 11.08 -21.26
N PRO A 207 0.95 12.22 -21.25
CA PRO A 207 0.79 13.29 -20.25
C PRO A 207 -0.63 13.84 -20.15
N VAL A 208 -1.40 13.78 -21.24
CA VAL A 208 -2.81 14.22 -21.27
C VAL A 208 -3.69 13.43 -20.29
N LEU A 209 -3.36 12.16 -20.01
CA LEU A 209 -4.10 11.31 -19.06
C LEU A 209 -3.73 11.59 -17.60
N SER A 210 -2.68 12.38 -17.35
CA SER A 210 -2.23 12.66 -15.99
C SER A 210 -3.27 13.46 -15.19
N PRO A 211 -3.39 13.23 -13.87
CA PRO A 211 -4.28 13.99 -13.00
C PRO A 211 -4.21 15.53 -13.16
N PRO A 212 -3.03 16.19 -13.25
CA PRO A 212 -2.96 17.63 -13.49
C PRO A 212 -3.74 18.09 -14.72
N VAL A 213 -3.63 17.38 -15.84
CA VAL A 213 -4.31 17.72 -17.10
C VAL A 213 -5.78 17.31 -17.05
N GLN A 214 -6.07 16.14 -16.47
CA GLN A 214 -7.46 15.68 -16.31
C GLN A 214 -8.28 16.60 -15.38
N ARG A 215 -7.63 17.34 -14.48
CA ARG A 215 -8.33 18.34 -13.66
C ARG A 215 -8.98 19.45 -14.49
N LEU A 216 -8.41 19.76 -15.65
CA LEU A 216 -8.96 20.74 -16.61
C LEU A 216 -10.32 20.33 -17.18
N ARG A 217 -10.72 19.06 -17.05
CA ARG A 217 -12.08 18.61 -17.39
C ARG A 217 -13.18 19.33 -16.62
N GLY A 218 -12.84 19.95 -15.49
CA GLY A 218 -13.77 20.83 -14.77
C GLY A 218 -14.16 22.05 -15.59
N TYR A 219 -13.25 22.55 -16.43
CA TYR A 219 -13.43 23.79 -17.21
C TYR A 219 -13.82 23.51 -18.67
N THR A 220 -13.44 22.37 -19.25
CA THR A 220 -13.67 22.08 -20.68
C THR A 220 -13.78 20.59 -20.98
N LEU A 221 -14.49 20.22 -22.05
CA LEU A 221 -14.67 18.83 -22.48
C LEU A 221 -13.37 18.17 -23.01
N HIS A 222 -12.48 18.96 -23.61
CA HIS A 222 -11.22 18.51 -24.22
C HIS A 222 -9.97 19.07 -23.51
N PRO A 223 -9.48 18.42 -22.45
CA PRO A 223 -8.35 18.93 -21.64
C PRO A 223 -7.03 19.01 -22.41
N GLY A 224 -6.84 18.16 -23.44
CA GLY A 224 -5.65 18.18 -24.27
C GLY A 224 -5.52 19.45 -25.13
N ARG A 225 -6.64 20.09 -25.49
CA ARG A 225 -6.62 21.37 -26.23
C ARG A 225 -6.18 22.53 -25.35
N MET A 226 -6.72 22.62 -24.13
CA MET A 226 -6.31 23.64 -23.16
C MET A 226 -4.85 23.47 -22.75
N LEU A 227 -4.37 22.23 -22.62
CA LEU A 227 -2.94 22.00 -22.40
C LEU A 227 -2.10 22.53 -23.57
N ALA A 228 -2.52 22.29 -24.81
CA ALA A 228 -1.79 22.76 -26.00
C ALA A 228 -1.80 24.30 -26.10
N GLU A 229 -2.93 24.93 -25.80
CA GLU A 229 -3.07 26.39 -25.75
C GLU A 229 -2.18 27.00 -24.65
N ALA A 230 -2.23 26.46 -23.43
CA ALA A 230 -1.38 26.92 -22.32
C ALA A 230 0.12 26.76 -22.63
N GLU A 231 0.51 25.70 -23.35
CA GLU A 231 1.89 25.50 -23.82
C GLU A 231 2.27 26.52 -24.91
N GLU A 232 1.36 26.85 -25.82
CA GLU A 232 1.58 27.85 -26.86
C GLU A 232 1.71 29.26 -26.29
N GLU A 233 0.83 29.64 -25.37
CA GLU A 233 0.92 30.92 -24.66
C GLU A 233 2.23 31.03 -23.86
N LEU A 234 2.61 29.95 -23.18
CA LEU A 234 3.86 29.92 -22.42
C LEU A 234 5.10 30.00 -23.33
N ALA A 235 5.05 29.38 -24.51
CA ALA A 235 6.14 29.38 -25.47
C ALA A 235 6.30 30.71 -26.23
N THR A 236 5.22 31.46 -26.40
CA THR A 236 5.22 32.73 -27.15
C THR A 236 5.71 33.88 -26.28
N LEU A 237 5.03 34.18 -25.16
CA LEU A 237 5.46 35.24 -24.24
C LEU A 237 4.79 35.08 -22.84
N PRO A 238 5.50 34.59 -21.82
CA PRO A 238 4.99 34.63 -20.45
C PRO A 238 4.90 36.07 -19.96
N GLN A 239 3.80 36.42 -19.31
CA GLN A 239 3.56 37.75 -18.75
C GLN A 239 4.28 37.91 -17.41
N LEU A 240 4.32 36.85 -16.62
CA LEU A 240 5.11 36.75 -15.39
C LEU A 240 5.70 35.34 -15.29
N ALA A 241 7.00 35.26 -15.00
CA ALA A 241 7.71 34.00 -14.82
C ALA A 241 8.54 34.07 -13.54
N THR A 242 8.29 33.15 -12.63
CA THR A 242 9.17 32.85 -11.49
C THR A 242 9.92 31.56 -11.78
N GLU A 243 10.55 30.93 -10.78
CA GLU A 243 11.25 29.66 -10.98
C GLU A 243 10.30 28.53 -11.43
N ASP A 244 9.18 28.37 -10.74
CA ASP A 244 8.26 27.24 -10.91
C ASP A 244 6.82 27.64 -11.26
N MET A 245 6.48 28.94 -11.24
CA MET A 245 5.13 29.45 -11.53
C MET A 245 5.17 30.46 -12.68
N PHE A 246 4.16 30.38 -13.54
CA PHE A 246 4.05 31.19 -14.74
C PHE A 246 2.63 31.73 -14.87
N ILE A 247 2.53 32.97 -15.33
CA ILE A 247 1.28 33.59 -15.74
C ILE A 247 1.38 33.90 -17.23
N THR A 248 0.39 33.41 -17.96
CA THR A 248 0.16 33.64 -19.39
C THR A 248 -1.10 34.48 -19.55
N GLU A 249 -1.52 34.75 -20.78
CA GLU A 249 -2.71 35.57 -21.03
C GLU A 249 -3.97 34.99 -20.38
N HIS A 250 -4.13 33.66 -20.45
CA HIS A 250 -5.33 33.00 -19.94
C HIS A 250 -5.07 32.05 -18.78
N TYR A 251 -3.83 31.62 -18.55
CA TYR A 251 -3.52 30.56 -17.61
C TYR A 251 -2.51 30.95 -16.52
N PHE A 252 -2.82 30.52 -15.29
CA PHE A 252 -1.84 30.32 -14.24
C PHE A 252 -1.31 28.88 -14.30
N ILE A 253 0.01 28.73 -14.33
CA ILE A 253 0.70 27.45 -14.48
C ILE A 253 1.69 27.27 -13.34
N GLU A 254 1.60 26.16 -12.62
CA GLU A 254 2.58 25.72 -11.63
C GLU A 254 3.27 24.44 -12.14
N THR A 255 4.60 24.39 -12.11
CA THR A 255 5.42 23.24 -12.51
C THR A 255 6.40 22.76 -11.44
N SER A 256 6.10 23.08 -10.18
CA SER A 256 6.99 22.79 -9.06
C SER A 256 7.17 21.29 -8.81
N SER A 257 8.21 20.94 -8.05
CA SER A 257 8.40 19.55 -7.59
C SER A 257 7.29 19.04 -6.66
N PHE A 258 6.47 19.93 -6.09
CA PHE A 258 5.36 19.59 -5.20
C PHE A 258 4.08 19.25 -5.96
N GLY A 259 3.92 19.80 -7.16
CA GLY A 259 2.74 19.61 -7.96
C GLY A 259 2.77 20.37 -9.27
N ILE A 260 1.96 19.91 -10.19
CA ILE A 260 1.71 20.58 -11.45
C ILE A 260 0.24 20.98 -11.48
N ALA A 261 -0.02 22.23 -11.82
CA ALA A 261 -1.36 22.77 -11.94
C ALA A 261 -1.44 23.71 -13.15
N ILE A 262 -2.56 23.65 -13.84
CA ILE A 262 -2.91 24.55 -14.94
C ILE A 262 -4.31 25.05 -14.61
N VAL A 263 -4.50 26.36 -14.55
CA VAL A 263 -5.76 26.97 -14.12
C VAL A 263 -6.06 28.16 -15.02
N PRO A 264 -7.26 28.21 -15.63
CA PRO A 264 -7.70 29.43 -16.29
C PRO A 264 -7.86 30.57 -15.27
N ILE A 265 -7.32 31.74 -15.58
CA ILE A 265 -7.36 32.91 -14.68
C ILE A 265 -8.80 33.36 -14.42
N SER A 266 -9.68 33.26 -15.42
CA SER A 266 -11.13 33.55 -15.33
C SER A 266 -11.91 32.63 -14.38
N GLU A 267 -11.31 31.50 -14.01
CA GLU A 267 -11.92 30.47 -13.15
C GLU A 267 -11.43 30.56 -11.70
N ILE A 268 -10.38 31.34 -11.43
CA ILE A 268 -9.90 31.61 -10.08
C ILE A 268 -10.91 32.52 -9.37
N ILE A 269 -11.26 32.18 -8.13
CA ILE A 269 -12.22 32.94 -7.31
C ILE A 269 -11.63 33.44 -6.00
N TRP A 270 -10.57 32.79 -5.50
CA TRP A 270 -9.95 33.20 -4.24
C TRP A 270 -8.47 32.87 -4.24
N ILE A 271 -7.66 33.84 -3.85
CA ILE A 271 -6.22 33.70 -3.72
C ILE A 271 -5.74 34.31 -2.40
N TYR A 272 -4.86 33.59 -1.71
CA TYR A 272 -4.21 34.09 -0.50
C TYR A 272 -2.89 33.39 -0.25
N LYS A 273 -2.06 34.01 0.59
CA LYS A 273 -0.75 33.48 1.00
C LYS A 273 -0.74 33.13 2.48
N TYR A 274 -0.06 32.04 2.83
CA TYR A 274 0.28 31.71 4.21
C TYR A 274 1.79 31.66 4.40
N SER A 275 2.27 32.20 5.51
CA SER A 275 3.66 32.06 5.92
C SER A 275 3.84 30.74 6.67
N THR A 276 4.84 29.97 6.28
CA THR A 276 5.25 28.73 6.96
C THR A 276 6.63 28.93 7.54
N LEU A 277 6.74 28.71 8.84
CA LEU A 277 8.00 28.82 9.58
C LEU A 277 8.64 27.44 9.70
N HIS A 278 9.79 27.25 9.06
CA HIS A 278 10.56 26.01 9.22
C HIS A 278 11.42 26.12 10.48
N LYS A 279 11.16 25.23 11.45
CA LYS A 279 11.99 25.05 12.66
C LYS A 279 12.71 23.72 12.59
N LEU A 280 14.02 23.73 12.72
CA LEU A 280 14.82 22.55 13.01
C LEU A 280 15.77 22.90 14.15
N LEU A 281 15.67 22.15 15.25
CA LEU A 281 16.52 22.25 16.44
C LEU A 281 16.93 23.68 16.85
N TRP A 282 16.01 24.37 17.54
CA TRP A 282 16.22 25.66 18.23
C TRP A 282 16.63 26.85 17.36
N HIS A 283 16.86 26.66 16.05
CA HIS A 283 17.27 27.71 15.12
C HIS A 283 16.19 27.98 14.05
N HIS A 284 16.07 29.26 13.67
CA HIS A 284 15.13 29.73 12.63
C HIS A 284 15.80 29.63 11.26
N PHE A 285 15.30 28.77 10.37
CA PHE A 285 16.02 28.44 9.13
C PHE A 285 15.53 29.12 7.85
N SER A 286 14.32 29.65 7.80
CA SER A 286 13.80 30.56 6.77
C SER A 286 12.28 30.57 6.84
N ILE A 287 11.67 31.68 6.44
CA ILE A 287 10.23 31.76 6.23
C ILE A 287 10.00 31.42 4.76
N SER A 288 9.11 30.46 4.50
CA SER A 288 8.65 30.17 3.14
C SER A 288 7.16 30.44 3.05
N TYR A 289 6.68 30.80 1.88
CA TYR A 289 5.28 31.14 1.69
C TYR A 289 4.57 30.06 0.87
N THR A 290 3.32 29.80 1.22
CA THR A 290 2.43 28.93 0.47
C THR A 290 1.36 29.77 -0.19
N LEU A 291 1.26 29.70 -1.51
CA LEU A 291 0.17 30.28 -2.28
C LEU A 291 -1.00 29.31 -2.30
N HIS A 292 -2.18 29.79 -1.97
CA HIS A 292 -3.41 29.04 -2.05
C HIS A 292 -4.30 29.68 -3.10
N ILE A 293 -4.77 28.87 -4.06
CA ILE A 293 -5.67 29.27 -5.13
C ILE A 293 -6.90 28.37 -5.07
N THR A 294 -8.07 28.98 -5.13
CA THR A 294 -9.36 28.29 -5.26
C THR A 294 -10.03 28.70 -6.56
N ALA A 295 -10.55 27.73 -7.30
CA ALA A 295 -11.32 27.96 -8.54
C ALA A 295 -12.77 27.43 -8.44
N LYS A 296 -13.66 27.89 -9.35
CA LYS A 296 -15.13 27.67 -9.32
C LYS A 296 -15.55 26.20 -9.13
N HIS A 297 -14.83 25.23 -9.70
CA HIS A 297 -15.15 23.79 -9.61
C HIS A 297 -14.52 23.06 -8.41
N ARG A 298 -14.46 23.70 -7.23
CA ARG A 298 -13.87 23.14 -5.99
C ARG A 298 -12.45 22.63 -6.17
N ARG A 299 -11.70 23.31 -7.03
CA ARG A 299 -10.28 23.02 -7.24
C ARG A 299 -9.50 23.89 -6.28
N TYR A 300 -8.82 23.25 -5.33
CA TYR A 300 -7.89 23.87 -4.41
C TYR A 300 -6.48 23.52 -4.83
N ILE A 301 -5.66 24.54 -5.04
CA ILE A 301 -4.27 24.43 -5.46
C ILE A 301 -3.42 25.08 -4.39
N ARG A 302 -2.34 24.39 -4.05
CA ARG A 302 -1.41 24.79 -3.01
C ARG A 302 -0.01 24.76 -3.61
N CYS A 303 0.62 25.92 -3.71
CA CYS A 303 1.99 26.06 -4.19
C CYS A 303 2.87 26.42 -2.98
N PRO A 304 3.53 25.45 -2.32
CA PRO A 304 4.35 25.70 -1.13
C PRO A 304 5.77 26.17 -1.49
N LYS A 305 6.50 26.63 -0.47
CA LYS A 305 7.95 26.96 -0.51
C LYS A 305 8.38 28.10 -1.44
N ASN A 306 7.54 29.10 -1.61
CA ASN A 306 7.87 30.27 -2.43
C ASN A 306 8.50 31.42 -1.63
N ILE A 307 9.18 32.30 -2.36
CA ILE A 307 9.70 33.57 -1.85
C ILE A 307 8.55 34.58 -1.76
N LYS A 308 8.63 35.51 -0.79
CA LYS A 308 7.58 36.51 -0.56
C LYS A 308 7.32 37.39 -1.78
N SER A 309 8.38 37.92 -2.40
CA SER A 309 8.30 38.80 -3.58
C SER A 309 7.54 38.15 -4.73
N ASP A 310 7.79 36.87 -4.95
CA ASP A 310 7.27 36.12 -6.08
C ASP A 310 5.77 35.87 -5.92
N ILE A 311 5.35 35.48 -4.71
CA ILE A 311 3.91 35.37 -4.41
C ILE A 311 3.23 36.72 -4.51
N ASP A 312 3.83 37.78 -3.97
CA ASP A 312 3.20 39.10 -3.96
C ASP A 312 3.00 39.61 -5.39
N GLY A 313 4.01 39.45 -6.25
CA GLY A 313 3.88 39.75 -7.68
C GLY A 313 2.82 38.90 -8.40
N ILE A 314 2.70 37.61 -8.08
CA ILE A 314 1.66 36.73 -8.66
C ILE A 314 0.26 37.17 -8.21
N ILE A 315 0.07 37.48 -6.93
CA ILE A 315 -1.23 37.92 -6.40
C ILE A 315 -1.64 39.24 -7.03
N ASP A 316 -0.72 40.21 -7.09
CA ASP A 316 -0.97 41.52 -7.67
C ASP A 316 -1.37 41.37 -9.14
N TYR A 317 -0.60 40.61 -9.91
CA TYR A 317 -0.89 40.37 -11.33
C TYR A 317 -2.25 39.69 -11.56
N LEU A 318 -2.54 38.60 -10.83
CA LEU A 318 -3.81 37.89 -11.00
C LEU A 318 -5.00 38.77 -10.61
N SER A 319 -4.85 39.61 -9.57
CA SER A 319 -5.90 40.53 -9.14
C SER A 319 -6.16 41.68 -10.13
N GLU A 320 -5.14 42.05 -10.90
CA GLU A 320 -5.25 43.01 -12.00
C GLU A 320 -5.87 42.37 -13.25
N ALA A 321 -5.46 41.15 -13.59
CA ALA A 321 -5.99 40.41 -14.73
C ALA A 321 -7.46 39.97 -14.53
N ASN A 322 -7.87 39.72 -13.28
CA ASN A 322 -9.25 39.35 -12.95
C ASN A 322 -9.67 39.96 -11.60
N HIS A 323 -10.41 41.06 -11.68
CA HIS A 323 -10.92 41.80 -10.52
C HIS A 323 -11.99 41.06 -9.70
N ASP A 324 -12.55 39.97 -10.22
CA ASP A 324 -13.53 39.14 -9.49
C ASP A 324 -12.83 38.21 -8.47
N ILE A 325 -11.50 38.08 -8.51
CA ILE A 325 -10.74 37.27 -7.57
C ILE A 325 -10.78 37.91 -6.19
N LEU A 326 -11.26 37.16 -5.20
CA LEU A 326 -11.13 37.54 -3.79
C LEU A 326 -9.65 37.43 -3.40
N VAL A 327 -9.09 38.51 -2.85
CA VAL A 327 -7.68 38.54 -2.43
C VAL A 327 -7.58 38.57 -0.91
N GLY A 328 -6.70 37.72 -0.38
CA GLY A 328 -6.37 37.69 1.04
C GLY A 328 -7.24 36.73 1.85
N PHE A 329 -6.67 36.28 2.97
CA PHE A 329 -7.35 35.35 3.87
C PHE A 329 -8.27 36.12 4.83
N SER A 330 -9.58 35.88 4.73
CA SER A 330 -10.58 36.37 5.68
C SER A 330 -11.76 35.40 5.75
N GLU A 331 -12.45 35.39 6.89
CA GLU A 331 -13.70 34.64 7.08
C GLU A 331 -14.78 35.06 6.08
N GLU A 332 -14.87 36.36 5.78
CA GLU A 332 -15.80 36.90 4.78
C GLU A 332 -15.53 36.34 3.38
N ASN A 333 -14.26 36.28 2.97
CA ASN A 333 -13.88 35.69 1.69
C ASN A 333 -14.18 34.19 1.67
N ARG A 334 -13.92 33.47 2.78
CA ARG A 334 -14.26 32.05 2.87
C ARG A 334 -15.76 31.81 2.67
N GLN A 335 -16.60 32.58 3.36
CA GLN A 335 -18.06 32.47 3.23
C GLN A 335 -18.54 32.78 1.80
N LYS A 336 -18.02 33.83 1.17
CA LYS A 336 -18.34 34.15 -0.23
C LYS A 336 -17.95 33.02 -1.19
N VAL A 337 -16.78 32.41 -0.99
CA VAL A 337 -16.34 31.25 -1.81
C VAL A 337 -17.25 30.05 -1.61
N GLU A 338 -17.63 29.73 -0.37
CA GLU A 338 -18.55 28.63 -0.05
C GLU A 338 -19.92 28.85 -0.71
N GLU A 339 -20.40 30.10 -0.76
CA GLU A 339 -21.63 30.48 -1.45
C GLU A 339 -21.51 30.34 -2.97
N LEU A 340 -20.41 30.83 -3.56
CA LEU A 340 -20.12 30.68 -5.00
C LEU A 340 -19.99 29.22 -5.44
N GLN A 341 -19.47 28.35 -4.58
CA GLN A 341 -19.30 26.90 -4.85
C GLN A 341 -20.58 26.08 -4.56
N GLY A 342 -21.64 26.72 -4.06
CA GLY A 342 -22.93 26.09 -3.76
C GLY A 342 -22.86 25.01 -2.67
N ASP A 343 -21.79 24.99 -1.85
CA ASP A 343 -21.50 23.90 -0.89
C ASP A 343 -22.59 23.74 0.17
N MET A 344 -23.26 24.83 0.50
CA MET A 344 -24.27 24.86 1.53
C MET A 344 -25.69 24.68 1.01
N GLU A 345 -25.97 24.50 -0.27
CA GLU A 345 -27.37 24.33 -0.72
C GLU A 345 -28.01 23.04 -0.21
N ILE A 346 -27.29 21.91 -0.31
CA ILE A 346 -27.81 20.60 0.10
C ILE A 346 -27.87 20.54 1.63
N LEU A 347 -26.82 21.00 2.31
CA LEU A 347 -26.77 21.07 3.78
C LEU A 347 -27.80 22.05 4.34
N ARG A 348 -28.00 23.24 3.73
CA ARG A 348 -29.07 24.19 4.11
C ARG A 348 -30.45 23.59 3.85
N LYS A 349 -30.67 22.85 2.76
CA LYS A 349 -31.93 22.12 2.51
C LYS A 349 -32.19 21.05 3.57
N ILE A 350 -31.18 20.28 3.96
CA ILE A 350 -31.28 19.25 5.01
C ILE A 350 -31.51 19.88 6.38
N LEU A 351 -30.74 20.92 6.74
CA LEU A 351 -30.90 21.65 8.00
C LEU A 351 -32.25 22.37 8.08
N ALA A 352 -32.73 22.97 6.98
CA ALA A 352 -34.06 23.59 6.91
C ALA A 352 -35.20 22.56 6.97
N PHE A 353 -34.98 21.33 6.48
CA PHE A 353 -35.93 20.24 6.64
C PHE A 353 -35.97 19.73 8.09
N LEU A 354 -34.81 19.63 8.75
CA LEU A 354 -34.69 19.23 10.15
C LEU A 354 -35.24 20.30 11.12
N SER A 355 -35.02 21.58 10.84
CA SER A 355 -35.55 22.68 11.66
C SER A 355 -37.04 22.94 11.48
N LYS A 356 -37.67 22.42 10.42
CA LYS A 356 -39.13 22.41 10.23
C LYS A 356 -39.84 21.30 11.01
N ARG A 357 -39.11 20.35 11.62
CA ARG A 357 -39.65 19.32 12.51
C ARG A 357 -39.32 19.63 13.96
N VAL A 358 -39.83 20.75 14.47
CA VAL A 358 -40.09 20.99 15.90
C VAL A 358 -41.42 21.70 16.03
#